data_AF-A0A7X6VDQ2-F1
#
_entry.id   AF-A0A7X6VDQ2-F1
#
_cell.length_a   1.000
_cell.length_b   1.000
_cell.length_c   1.000
_cell.angle_alpha   90.00
_cell.angle_beta   90.00
_cell.angle_gamma   90.00
#
_symmetry.space_group_name_H-M   'P 1'
#
loop_
_entity.id
_entity.type
_entity.pdbx_description
1 polymer ?
#
loop_
_entity_poly.entity_id
_entity_poly.type
_entity_poly.pdbx_seq_one_letter_code
_entity_poly.pdbx_strand_id
1 'polypeptide(L)' 'MKTKIRNLFILILVLMTAYGIIHMVAELPPYGMPDNPVHNEVSERYINDALEDTGVLNMVTS' A
#
# COMPACT_ATOMS: atom_id res chain seq x y z
N MET A 1 -14.86 -30.84 20.17
CA MET A 1 -14.83 -29.63 21.02
C MET A 1 -13.52 -28.84 20.87
N LYS A 2 -12.34 -29.48 20.97
CA LYS A 2 -11.01 -28.84 20.81
C LYS A 2 -10.82 -28.06 19.50
N THR A 3 -11.33 -28.59 18.37
CA THR A 3 -11.29 -27.94 17.06
C THR A 3 -12.10 -26.65 16.99
N LYS A 4 -13.26 -26.59 17.67
CA LYS A 4 -14.09 -25.39 17.72
C LYS A 4 -13.41 -24.27 18.53
N ILE A 5 -12.78 -24.63 19.66
CA ILE A 5 -11.97 -23.70 20.46
C ILE A 5 -10.79 -23.15 19.64
N ARG A 6 -10.05 -24.02 18.94
CA ARG A 6 -8.92 -23.59 18.09
C ARG A 6 -9.37 -22.63 17.00
N ASN A 7 -10.46 -22.96 16.31
CA ASN A 7 -10.98 -22.12 15.24
C ASN A 7 -11.48 -20.77 15.77
N LEU A 8 -12.04 -20.72 16.99
CA LEU A 8 -12.43 -19.47 17.64
C LEU A 8 -11.22 -18.58 17.91
N PHE A 9 -10.11 -19.13 18.44
CA PHE A 9 -8.88 -18.37 18.63
C PHE A 9 -8.30 -17.83 17.32
N ILE A 10 -8.32 -18.64 16.26
CA ILE A 10 -7.88 -18.21 14.92
C ILE A 10 -8.77 -17.05 14.42
N LEU A 11 -10.09 -17.16 14.57
CA LEU A 11 -11.01 -16.11 14.16
C LEU A 11 -10.75 -14.80 14.90
N ILE A 12 -10.56 -14.85 16.22
CA ILE A 12 -10.25 -13.66 17.03
C ILE A 12 -8.94 -13.03 16.56
N LEU A 13 -7.91 -13.83 16.32
CA LEU A 13 -6.64 -13.33 15.82
C LEU A 13 -6.79 -12.61 14.48
N VAL A 14 -7.50 -13.22 13.52
CA VAL A 14 -7.76 -12.61 12.20
C VAL A 14 -8.52 -11.30 12.34
N LEU A 15 -9.54 -11.24 13.19
CA LEU A 15 -10.31 -10.02 13.43
C LEU A 15 -9.46 -8.92 14.06
N MET A 16 -8.58 -9.26 15.01
CA MET A 16 -7.64 -8.30 15.59
C MET A 16 -6.66 -7.76 14.55
N THR A 17 -6.10 -8.63 13.71
CA THR A 17 -5.19 -8.21 12.63
C THR A 17 -5.91 -7.33 11.62
N ALA A 18 -7.11 -7.71 11.18
CA ALA A 18 -7.91 -6.91 10.25
C ALA A 18 -8.25 -5.53 10.83
N TYR A 19 -8.64 -5.48 12.10
CA TYR A 19 -8.90 -4.22 12.79
C TYR A 19 -7.66 -3.32 12.83
N GLY A 20 -6.49 -3.87 13.17
CA GLY A 20 -5.23 -3.14 13.17
C GLY A 20 -4.89 -2.56 11.79
N ILE A 21 -5.04 -3.35 10.73
CA ILE A 21 -4.79 -2.89 9.35
C ILE A 21 -5.76 -1.76 8.97
N ILE A 22 -7.05 -1.91 9.24
CA ILE A 22 -8.05 -0.88 8.93
C ILE A 22 -7.74 0.41 9.69
N HIS A 23 -7.32 0.32 10.95
CA HIS A 23 -6.98 1.48 11.74
C HIS A 23 -5.75 2.22 11.18
N MET A 24 -4.70 1.48 10.81
CA MET A 24 -3.52 2.07 10.16
C MET A 24 -3.89 2.78 8.86
N VAL A 25 -4.76 2.19 8.04
CA VAL A 25 -5.23 2.82 6.79
C VAL A 25 -6.07 4.06 7.07
N ALA A 26 -6.86 4.08 8.13
CA ALA A 26 -7.66 5.23 8.52
C ALA A 26 -6.81 6.41 9.01
N GLU A 27 -5.62 6.14 9.55
CA GLU A 27 -4.63 7.16 9.93
C GLU A 27 -3.82 7.69 8.74
N LEU A 28 -3.83 6.99 7.59
CA LEU A 28 -3.17 7.49 6.40
C LEU A 28 -3.89 8.75 5.89
N PRO A 29 -3.14 9.71 5.31
CA PRO A 29 -3.75 10.87 4.71
C PRO A 29 -4.65 10.50 3.51
N PRO A 30 -5.56 11.41 3.11
CA PRO A 30 -6.42 11.20 1.96
C PRO A 30 -5.64 10.88 0.69
N TYR A 31 -6.16 9.94 -0.11
CA TYR A 31 -5.60 9.64 -1.42
C TYR A 31 -5.61 10.87 -2.32
N GLY A 32 -4.50 11.09 -3.03
CA GLY A 32 -4.39 12.12 -4.07
C GLY A 32 -4.15 13.55 -3.56
N MET A 33 -3.74 13.74 -2.30
CA MET A 33 -3.30 15.05 -1.82
C MET A 33 -1.89 15.37 -2.36
N PRO A 34 -1.71 16.49 -3.11
CA PRO A 34 -0.42 16.87 -3.68
C PRO A 34 0.67 17.13 -2.63
N ASP A 35 0.28 17.67 -1.48
CA ASP A 35 1.19 18.03 -0.38
C ASP A 35 1.43 16.89 0.62
N ASN A 36 0.91 15.69 0.32
CA ASN A 36 1.17 14.53 1.16
C ASN A 36 2.64 14.14 1.02
N PRO A 37 3.35 13.72 2.09
CA PRO A 37 4.70 13.18 1.95
C PRO A 37 4.65 11.98 1.01
N VAL A 38 4.99 12.26 -0.24
CA VAL A 38 4.95 11.33 -1.35
C VAL A 38 6.03 10.31 -1.05
N HIS A 39 5.69 9.02 -1.05
CA HIS A 39 6.69 7.95 -1.13
C HIS A 39 7.41 7.92 -2.49
N ASN A 40 7.67 9.08 -3.09
CA ASN A 40 7.89 9.28 -4.51
C ASN A 40 8.80 10.49 -4.79
N GLU A 41 9.85 10.71 -3.97
CA GLU A 41 10.93 11.67 -4.28
C GLU A 41 11.49 11.53 -5.71
N VAL A 42 11.29 10.37 -6.34
CA VAL A 42 11.82 10.03 -7.66
C VAL A 42 10.77 9.76 -8.73
N SER A 43 9.49 9.61 -8.37
CA SER A 43 8.51 9.14 -9.36
C SER A 43 8.08 10.22 -10.34
N GLU A 44 8.10 11.49 -9.93
CA GLU A 44 7.95 12.60 -10.87
C GLU A 44 9.00 12.51 -12.00
N ARG A 45 10.26 12.24 -11.64
CA ARG A 45 11.34 12.05 -12.60
C ARG A 45 11.09 10.85 -13.51
N TYR A 46 10.81 9.67 -12.96
CA TYR A 46 10.58 8.46 -13.77
C TYR A 46 9.32 8.53 -14.65
N ILE A 47 8.31 9.33 -14.28
CA ILE A 47 7.13 9.55 -15.11
C ILE A 47 7.47 10.46 -16.29
N ASN A 48 8.18 11.57 -16.03
CA ASN A 48 8.41 12.61 -17.04
C ASN A 48 9.60 12.29 -17.95
N ASP A 49 10.63 11.64 -17.43
CA ASP A 49 11.93 11.52 -18.11
C ASP A 49 12.19 10.12 -18.67
N ALA A 50 11.20 9.21 -18.62
CA ALA A 50 11.36 7.82 -19.09
C ALA A 50 11.88 7.73 -20.54
N LEU A 51 11.38 8.59 -21.43
CA LEU A 51 11.83 8.62 -22.82
C LEU A 51 13.27 9.13 -22.96
N GLU A 52 13.67 10.12 -22.16
CA GLU A 52 15.02 10.69 -22.17
C GLU A 52 16.04 9.71 -21.60
N ASP A 53 15.71 9.07 -20.47
CA ASP A 53 16.61 8.17 -19.75
C ASP A 53 16.76 6.80 -20.47
N THR A 54 15.72 6.31 -21.14
CA THR A 54 15.67 4.92 -21.64
C THR A 54 15.41 4.78 -23.14
N GLY A 55 14.96 5.84 -23.81
CA GLY A 55 14.51 5.78 -25.21
C GLY A 55 13.16 5.08 -25.41
N VAL A 56 12.47 4.68 -24.33
CA VAL A 56 11.19 3.97 -24.36
C VAL A 56 10.14 4.80 -23.61
N LEU A 57 9.01 5.08 -24.26
CA LEU A 57 7.92 5.88 -23.66
C LEU A 57 7.20 5.15 -22.51
N ASN A 58 7.26 3.82 -22.51
CA ASN A 58 6.59 3.03 -21.49
C ASN A 58 7.38 3.03 -20.18
N MET A 59 6.99 3.91 -19.24
CA MET A 59 7.60 4.06 -17.91
C MET A 59 7.62 2.78 -17.05
N VAL A 60 6.80 1.77 -17.36
CA VAL A 60 6.72 0.52 -16.58
C VAL A 60 7.78 -0.49 -17.05
N THR A 61 8.16 -0.42 -18.33
CA THR A 61 9.12 -1.35 -18.95
C THR A 61 10.45 -0.70 -19.34
N SER A 62 10.51 0.63 -19.27
CA SER A 62 11.70 1.47 -19.47
C SER A 62 12.79 1.15 -18.47
#